data_AF-A0A382EZD4-F1
#
_entry.id   AF-A0A382EZD4-F1
#
_cell.length_a   1.000
_cell.length_b   1.000
_cell.length_c   1.000
_cell.angle_alpha   90.00
_cell.angle_beta   90.00
_cell.angle_gamma   90.00
#
_symmetry.space_group_name_H-M   'P 1'
#
loop_
_entity.id
_entity.type
_entity.pdbx_description
1 polymer ?
#
loop_
_entity_poly.entity_id
_entity_poly.type
_entity_poly.pdbx_seq_one_letter_code
_entity_poly.pdbx_strand_id
1 'polypeptide(L)'
;MAYTKTISRRDLLIQGGATAAGLALFPYDALAELFQTGEGERPIDWLDQGEQPPMRGMNLLNWSDVESWITPLDKFFKASHYNVPDVDGTGYSLEITGAVIQSLNLSLDDIKRRPRQSVDFALECSGNRGFG
;
A
#
# COMPACT_ATOMS: atom_id res chain seq x y z
N MET A 1 -48.70 -19.91 21.66
CA MET A 1 -48.07 -19.45 22.92
C MET A 1 -46.56 -19.52 22.73
N ALA A 2 -45.85 -18.39 22.77
CA ALA A 2 -44.40 -18.36 22.60
C ALA A 2 -43.74 -18.51 23.98
N TYR A 3 -42.87 -19.51 24.13
CA TYR A 3 -42.14 -19.76 25.37
C TYR A 3 -40.94 -18.81 25.43
N THR A 4 -41.01 -17.77 26.25
CA THR A 4 -39.86 -16.87 26.49
C THR A 4 -38.97 -17.49 27.57
N LYS A 5 -37.84 -18.08 27.17
CA LYS A 5 -36.87 -18.62 28.13
C LYS A 5 -36.19 -17.46 28.86
N THR A 6 -36.49 -17.28 30.14
CA THR A 6 -35.83 -16.27 30.99
C THR A 6 -34.44 -16.78 31.39
N ILE A 7 -33.37 -16.11 30.95
CA ILE A 7 -31.98 -16.46 31.30
C ILE A 7 -31.59 -15.69 32.56
N SER A 8 -31.16 -16.38 33.61
CA SER A 8 -30.71 -15.72 34.84
C SER A 8 -29.30 -15.14 34.68
N ARG A 9 -28.92 -14.18 35.55
CA ARG A 9 -27.54 -13.64 35.58
C ARG A 9 -26.49 -14.74 35.79
N ARG A 10 -26.82 -15.75 36.58
CA ARG A 10 -25.96 -16.92 36.82
C ARG A 10 -25.83 -17.76 35.54
N ASP A 11 -26.92 -17.99 34.84
CA ASP A 11 -26.88 -18.71 33.55
C ASP A 11 -26.07 -17.94 32.52
N LEU A 12 -26.21 -16.61 32.48
CA LEU A 12 -25.40 -15.74 31.64
C LEU A 12 -23.90 -15.86 31.96
N LEU A 13 -23.53 -15.83 33.25
CA LEU A 13 -22.13 -15.95 33.66
C LEU A 13 -21.56 -17.34 33.38
N ILE A 14 -22.32 -18.40 33.63
CA ILE A 14 -21.87 -19.78 33.40
C ILE A 14 -21.77 -20.05 31.90
N GLN A 15 -22.81 -19.76 31.13
CA GLN A 15 -22.84 -20.05 29.70
C GLN A 15 -21.91 -19.12 28.92
N GLY A 16 -21.88 -17.83 29.29
CA GLY A 16 -20.98 -16.85 28.69
C GLY A 16 -19.51 -17.16 29.00
N GLY A 17 -19.19 -17.48 30.26
CA GLY A 17 -17.84 -17.85 30.67
C GLY A 17 -17.35 -19.15 30.01
N ALA A 18 -18.19 -20.18 29.96
CA ALA A 18 -17.87 -21.44 29.29
C ALA A 18 -17.64 -21.25 27.78
N THR A 19 -18.49 -20.44 27.12
CA THR A 19 -18.33 -20.11 25.70
C THR A 19 -17.03 -19.34 25.46
N ALA A 20 -16.74 -18.31 26.26
CA ALA A 20 -15.53 -17.50 26.11
C ALA A 20 -14.25 -18.31 26.35
N ALA A 21 -14.22 -19.17 27.37
CA ALA A 21 -13.09 -20.07 27.62
C ALA A 21 -12.94 -21.10 26.50
N GLY A 22 -14.05 -21.65 26.00
CA GLY A 22 -14.07 -22.56 24.86
C GLY A 22 -13.49 -21.93 23.60
N LEU A 23 -13.83 -20.67 23.30
CA LEU A 23 -13.28 -19.91 22.18
C LEU A 23 -11.80 -19.54 22.38
N ALA A 24 -11.39 -19.16 23.60
CA ALA A 24 -10.01 -18.79 23.89
C ALA A 24 -9.03 -19.97 23.85
N LEU A 25 -9.51 -21.17 24.17
CA LEU A 25 -8.75 -22.42 24.08
C LEU A 25 -8.96 -23.13 22.73
N PHE A 26 -9.81 -22.59 21.85
CA PHE A 26 -10.08 -23.22 20.58
C PHE A 26 -8.85 -23.10 19.67
N PRO A 27 -8.43 -24.20 19.03
CA PRO A 27 -7.36 -24.15 18.04
C PRO A 27 -7.67 -23.11 16.95
N TYR A 28 -6.68 -22.27 16.61
CA TYR A 28 -6.84 -21.23 15.59
C TYR A 28 -7.16 -21.83 14.21
N ASP A 29 -6.62 -23.00 13.93
CA ASP A 29 -6.83 -23.83 12.75
C ASP A 29 -8.29 -24.28 12.62
N ALA A 30 -8.90 -24.71 13.71
CA ALA A 30 -10.32 -25.10 13.73
C ALA A 30 -11.28 -23.90 13.64
N LEU A 31 -10.87 -22.71 14.10
CA LEU A 31 -11.62 -21.46 13.87
C LEU A 31 -11.56 -21.02 12.41
N ALA A 32 -10.41 -21.11 11.75
CA ALA A 32 -10.24 -20.79 10.34
C ALA A 32 -11.14 -21.68 9.45
N GLU A 33 -11.22 -22.98 9.78
CA GLU A 33 -12.13 -23.93 9.13
C GLU A 33 -13.61 -23.56 9.32
N LEU A 34 -14.01 -23.18 10.55
CA LEU A 34 -15.39 -22.77 10.87
C LEU A 34 -15.82 -21.48 10.14
N PHE A 35 -14.91 -20.53 9.96
CA PHE A 35 -15.17 -19.27 9.27
C PHE A 35 -15.04 -19.36 7.75
N GLN A 36 -14.84 -20.56 7.18
CA GLN A 36 -14.59 -20.76 5.75
C GLN A 36 -13.48 -19.85 5.20
N THR A 37 -12.57 -19.39 6.05
CA THR A 37 -11.24 -18.91 5.59
C THR A 37 -10.42 -20.17 5.33
N GLY A 38 -10.96 -21.02 4.47
CA GLY A 38 -10.68 -22.44 4.40
C GLY A 38 -9.93 -22.77 3.12
N GLU A 39 -8.92 -23.61 3.27
CA GLU A 39 -8.15 -24.29 2.23
C GLU A 39 -8.85 -24.31 0.85
N GLY A 40 -8.43 -23.40 -0.04
CA GLY A 40 -9.01 -23.25 -1.38
C GLY A 40 -9.39 -21.81 -1.74
N GLU A 41 -9.43 -20.90 -0.75
CA GLU A 41 -9.43 -19.46 -1.03
C GLU A 41 -8.16 -19.09 -1.78
N ARG A 42 -8.33 -18.77 -3.05
CA ARG A 42 -7.27 -18.27 -3.93
C ARG A 42 -7.56 -16.81 -4.25
N PRO A 43 -6.55 -15.93 -4.21
CA PRO A 43 -6.70 -14.57 -4.69
C PRO A 43 -7.32 -14.59 -6.09
N ILE A 44 -8.36 -13.77 -6.29
CA ILE A 44 -8.90 -13.55 -7.63
C ILE A 44 -7.96 -12.60 -8.33
N ASP A 45 -7.52 -12.97 -9.53
CA ASP A 45 -6.67 -12.10 -10.33
C ASP A 45 -7.38 -10.78 -10.66
N TRP A 46 -6.62 -9.69 -10.67
CA TRP A 46 -7.09 -8.39 -11.08
C TRP A 46 -7.49 -8.41 -12.56
N LEU A 47 -8.78 -8.25 -12.84
CA LEU A 47 -9.32 -8.25 -14.21
C LEU A 47 -8.91 -7.01 -15.02
N ASP A 48 -8.48 -5.96 -14.32
CA ASP A 48 -8.12 -4.65 -14.86
C ASP A 48 -6.62 -4.35 -14.75
N GLN A 49 -5.80 -5.38 -14.50
CA GLN A 49 -4.34 -5.28 -14.57
C GLN A 49 -3.91 -5.02 -16.02
N GLY A 50 -3.26 -3.88 -16.25
CA GLY A 50 -2.71 -3.55 -17.56
C GLY A 50 -1.48 -4.40 -17.91
N GLU A 51 -1.27 -4.61 -19.21
CA GLU A 51 -0.07 -5.26 -19.74
C GLU A 51 1.20 -4.44 -19.42
N GLN A 52 2.32 -5.13 -19.20
CA GLN A 52 3.59 -4.44 -18.98
C GLN A 52 3.99 -3.67 -20.24
N PRO A 53 4.45 -2.41 -20.10
CA PRO A 53 4.81 -1.60 -21.24
C PRO A 53 5.97 -2.25 -22.02
N PRO A 54 5.92 -2.28 -23.36
CA PRO A 54 6.95 -2.92 -24.18
C PRO A 54 8.27 -2.13 -24.20
N MET A 55 8.28 -0.93 -23.60
CA MET A 55 9.43 -0.04 -23.57
C MET A 55 10.37 -0.37 -22.41
N ARG A 56 11.65 -0.59 -22.76
CA ARG A 56 12.71 -0.86 -21.80
C ARG A 56 12.86 0.28 -20.79
N GLY A 57 12.90 -0.08 -19.51
CA GLY A 57 13.09 0.88 -18.42
C GLY A 57 11.79 1.44 -17.84
N MET A 58 10.63 1.07 -18.41
CA MET A 58 9.33 1.29 -17.79
C MET A 58 8.78 0.00 -17.20
N ASN A 59 7.93 0.13 -16.18
CA ASN A 59 7.21 -0.99 -15.57
C ASN A 59 5.90 -0.49 -14.98
N LEU A 60 4.91 -1.37 -14.90
CA LEU A 60 3.72 -1.17 -14.07
C LEU A 60 3.87 -1.98 -12.78
N LEU A 61 3.32 -1.45 -11.70
CA LEU A 61 3.15 -2.19 -10.45
C LEU A 61 2.22 -3.39 -10.73
N ASN A 62 2.64 -4.60 -10.34
CA ASN A 62 1.74 -5.75 -10.33
C ASN A 62 0.89 -5.68 -9.05
N TRP A 63 -0.43 -5.49 -9.21
CA TRP A 63 -1.33 -5.31 -8.07
C TRP A 63 -1.51 -6.58 -7.23
N SER A 64 -1.32 -7.77 -7.81
CA SER A 64 -1.37 -9.03 -7.06
C SER A 64 -0.19 -9.18 -6.09
N ASP A 65 0.91 -8.45 -6.31
CA ASP A 65 2.15 -8.56 -5.53
C ASP A 65 2.33 -7.39 -4.53
N VAL A 66 1.27 -6.62 -4.29
CA VAL A 66 1.26 -5.49 -3.34
C VAL A 66 1.00 -6.02 -1.94
N GLU A 67 2.07 -6.05 -1.14
CA GLU A 67 2.04 -6.63 0.21
C GLU A 67 2.24 -5.55 1.30
N SER A 68 2.58 -4.32 0.92
CA SER A 68 2.92 -3.23 1.83
C SER A 68 2.27 -1.91 1.44
N TRP A 69 2.00 -1.06 2.44
CA TRP A 69 1.48 0.29 2.25
C TRP A 69 2.46 1.19 1.49
N ILE A 70 3.75 1.08 1.82
CA ILE A 70 4.83 1.76 1.09
C ILE A 70 5.37 0.79 0.05
N THR A 71 5.20 1.14 -1.22
CA THR A 71 5.72 0.32 -2.33
C THR A 71 7.25 0.23 -2.25
N PRO A 72 7.83 -0.98 -2.22
CA PRO A 72 9.28 -1.16 -2.26
C PRO A 72 9.89 -0.50 -3.50
N LEU A 73 11.11 0.06 -3.37
CA LEU A 73 11.75 0.84 -4.44
C LEU A 73 11.95 0.06 -5.75
N ASP A 74 12.19 -1.25 -5.66
CA ASP A 74 12.34 -2.17 -6.79
C ASP A 74 11.00 -2.52 -7.47
N LYS A 75 9.89 -2.40 -6.74
CA LYS A 75 8.51 -2.55 -7.25
C LYS A 75 7.88 -1.21 -7.67
N PHE A 76 8.49 -0.07 -7.35
CA PHE A 76 7.98 1.25 -7.73
C PHE A 76 7.98 1.40 -9.25
N PHE A 77 6.87 1.89 -9.81
CA PHE A 77 6.71 2.01 -11.26
C PHE A 77 7.68 3.06 -11.82
N LYS A 78 8.16 2.83 -13.05
CA LYS A 78 9.02 3.76 -13.78
C LYS A 78 8.32 4.22 -15.05
N ALA A 79 8.27 5.54 -15.22
CA ALA A 79 7.87 6.18 -16.46
C ALA A 79 8.95 7.19 -16.84
N SER A 80 9.55 7.03 -18.02
CA SER A 80 10.56 7.96 -18.51
C SER A 80 10.38 8.21 -20.00
N HIS A 81 10.49 9.47 -20.38
CA HIS A 81 10.46 9.88 -21.79
C HIS A 81 11.86 9.86 -22.43
N TYR A 82 12.91 9.84 -21.61
CA TYR A 82 14.31 9.93 -22.03
C TYR A 82 15.19 8.96 -21.23
N ASN A 83 16.49 8.97 -21.51
CA ASN A 83 17.47 8.22 -20.72
C ASN A 83 17.64 8.86 -19.33
N VAL A 84 18.02 8.03 -18.35
CA VAL A 84 18.39 8.50 -17.01
C VAL A 84 19.73 9.26 -17.14
N PRO A 85 19.80 10.54 -16.73
CA PRO A 85 21.05 11.29 -16.76
C PRO A 85 22.00 10.80 -15.67
N ASP A 86 23.29 10.81 -15.96
CA ASP A 86 24.34 10.70 -14.94
C ASP A 86 24.59 12.10 -14.36
N VAL A 87 24.30 12.29 -13.08
CA VAL A 87 24.31 13.61 -12.43
C VAL A 87 25.35 13.60 -11.31
N ASP A 88 26.42 14.38 -11.49
CA ASP A 88 27.37 14.69 -10.42
C ASP A 88 26.74 15.69 -9.43
N GLY A 89 26.58 15.27 -8.18
CA GLY A 89 26.03 16.10 -7.12
C GLY A 89 26.87 17.36 -6.82
N THR A 90 28.16 17.37 -7.13
CA THR A 90 29.05 18.53 -6.90
C THR A 90 28.82 19.64 -7.92
N GLY A 91 28.48 19.28 -9.16
CA GLY A 91 28.15 20.22 -10.24
C GLY A 91 26.66 20.55 -10.36
N TYR A 92 25.81 19.99 -9.49
CA TYR A 92 24.37 20.18 -9.55
C TYR A 92 23.95 21.62 -9.20
N SER A 93 23.04 22.17 -10.00
CA SER A 93 22.50 23.52 -9.87
C SER A 93 21.00 23.51 -10.19
N LEU A 94 20.17 23.95 -9.23
CA LEU A 94 18.74 24.20 -9.42
C LEU A 94 18.48 25.70 -9.60
N GLU A 95 18.01 26.09 -10.76
CA GLU A 95 17.63 27.47 -11.06
C GLU A 95 16.12 27.69 -10.80
N ILE A 96 15.80 28.75 -10.05
CA ILE A 96 14.42 29.19 -9.78
C ILE A 96 14.26 30.59 -10.36
N THR A 97 13.41 30.72 -11.36
CA THR A 97 13.18 31.98 -12.11
C THR A 97 11.68 32.20 -12.39
N GLY A 98 11.34 33.21 -13.19
CA GLY A 98 9.96 33.53 -13.57
C GLY A 98 9.36 34.63 -12.70
N ALA A 99 8.15 34.41 -12.16
CA ALA A 99 7.42 35.38 -11.35
C ALA A 99 7.94 35.43 -9.89
N VAL A 100 9.23 35.73 -9.73
CA VAL A 100 9.92 35.84 -8.44
C VAL A 100 10.55 37.22 -8.28
N ILE A 101 10.67 37.71 -7.04
CA ILE A 101 11.34 39.00 -6.77
C ILE A 101 12.83 38.92 -7.13
N GLN A 102 13.46 37.78 -6.82
CA GLN A 102 14.85 37.51 -7.11
C GLN A 102 15.00 36.04 -7.53
N SER A 103 15.64 35.83 -8.69
CA SER A 103 16.01 34.49 -9.14
C SER A 103 17.03 33.85 -8.19
N LEU A 104 16.92 32.54 -8.00
CA LEU A 104 17.84 31.78 -7.15
C LEU A 104 18.55 30.72 -7.99
N ASN A 105 19.81 30.48 -7.66
CA ASN A 105 20.54 29.30 -8.10
C ASN A 105 21.01 28.56 -6.84
N LEU A 106 20.59 27.30 -6.68
CA LEU A 106 20.83 26.49 -5.49
C LEU A 106 21.68 25.28 -5.84
N SER A 107 22.78 25.09 -5.11
CA SER A 107 23.52 23.82 -5.11
C SER A 107 22.72 22.71 -4.42
N LEU A 108 23.14 21.45 -4.60
CA LEU A 108 22.53 20.33 -3.87
C LEU A 108 22.66 20.49 -2.35
N ASP A 109 23.76 21.07 -1.87
CA ASP A 109 23.99 21.35 -0.45
C ASP A 109 23.07 22.47 0.07
N ASP A 110 22.80 23.50 -0.73
CA ASP A 110 21.82 24.54 -0.38
C ASP A 110 20.42 23.95 -0.17
N ILE A 111 20.02 23.02 -1.04
CA ILE A 111 18.73 22.34 -0.94
C ILE A 111 18.68 21.47 0.33
N LYS A 112 19.71 20.66 0.58
CA LYS A 112 19.77 19.76 1.74
C LYS A 112 19.81 20.48 3.09
N ARG A 113 20.30 21.73 3.14
CA ARG A 113 20.30 22.56 4.36
C ARG A 113 18.92 23.11 4.75
N ARG A 114 17.93 23.09 3.85
CA ARG A 114 16.58 23.58 4.15
C ARG A 114 15.84 22.66 5.13
N PRO A 115 14.85 23.18 5.88
CA PRO A 115 14.01 22.34 6.73
C PRO A 115 13.37 21.20 5.94
N ARG A 116 13.61 19.96 6.39
CA ARG A 116 13.10 18.77 5.72
C ARG A 116 11.64 18.54 6.10
N GLN A 117 10.81 18.24 5.11
CA GLN A 117 9.46 17.71 5.28
C GLN A 117 9.39 16.31 4.69
N SER A 118 8.60 15.45 5.33
CA SER A 118 8.32 14.09 4.86
C SER A 118 6.81 13.97 4.69
N VAL A 119 6.38 13.50 3.52
CA VAL A 119 4.99 13.33 3.14
C VAL A 119 4.86 11.96 2.48
N ASP A 120 3.90 11.17 2.93
CA ASP A 120 3.50 9.95 2.25
C ASP A 120 2.49 10.32 1.17
N PHE A 121 2.84 10.10 -0.10
CA PHE A 121 1.97 10.40 -1.23
C PHE A 121 2.09 9.32 -2.30
N ALA A 122 1.00 9.09 -3.03
CA ALA A 122 1.00 8.22 -4.19
C ALA A 122 1.36 9.01 -5.46
N LEU A 123 2.13 8.40 -6.34
CA LEU A 123 2.32 8.87 -7.71
C LEU A 123 1.49 8.00 -8.63
N GLU A 124 0.63 8.63 -9.44
CA GLU A 124 -0.15 7.95 -10.46
C GLU A 124 0.16 8.57 -11.82
N CYS A 125 0.46 7.72 -12.80
CA CYS A 125 0.65 8.15 -14.18
C CYS A 125 -0.72 8.48 -14.80
N SER A 126 -0.83 9.58 -15.56
CA SER A 126 -2.05 9.88 -16.30
C SER A 126 -2.43 8.79 -17.33
N GLY A 127 -1.45 7.99 -17.77
CA GLY A 127 -1.64 6.81 -18.61
C GLY A 127 -1.87 5.51 -17.82
N ASN A 128 -2.12 5.57 -16.51
CA ASN A 128 -2.49 4.38 -15.74
C ASN A 128 -3.75 3.76 -16.35
N ARG A 129 -3.70 2.47 -16.70
CA ARG A 129 -4.72 1.75 -17.48
C ARG A 129 -4.93 2.21 -18.94
N GLY A 130 -4.00 2.95 -19.54
CA GLY A 130 -4.13 3.55 -20.88
C GLY A 130 -3.22 2.99 -21.98
N PHE A 131 -2.64 1.80 -21.80
CA PHE A 131 -1.87 1.10 -22.85
C PHE A 131 -2.67 0.00 -23.58
N GLY A 132 -3.98 -0.09 -23.34
CA GLY A 132 -4.91 -1.02 -23.99
C GLY A 132 -6.35 -0.53 -23.87
#